data_AF-A0A7T0DUY0-F1
#
_entry.id   AF-A0A7T0DUY0-F1
#
_cell.length_a   1.000
_cell.length_b   1.000
_cell.length_c   1.000
_cell.angle_alpha   90.00
_cell.angle_beta   90.00
_cell.angle_gamma   90.00
#
_symmetry.space_group_name_H-M   'P 1'
#
loop_
_entity.id
_entity.type
_entity.pdbx_description
1 polymer ?
#
loop_
_entity_poly.entity_id
_entity_poly.type
_entity_poly.pdbx_seq_one_letter_code
_entity_poly.pdbx_strand_id
1 'polypeptide(L)'
;MKDEFEVDFYLYARNSFSRVRGPKWNDVEEFLMKLRGDTGGVRLRIVPEPDIGPMNLEVSTDDGFYLLTLLECSESDLTVRSYWDKSESGMEKKIQIYGDYWPERQLTKDFDLVVRVFKEFFDIGNVSTELLN
;
A
#
# COMPACT_ATOMS: atom_id res chain seq x y z
N MET A 1 -13.59 14.71 15.44
CA MET A 1 -12.27 15.01 14.83
C MET A 1 -12.36 14.56 13.39
N LYS A 2 -11.86 15.32 12.42
CA LYS A 2 -11.63 14.75 11.09
C LYS A 2 -10.35 13.93 11.23
N ASP A 3 -10.39 12.67 10.81
CA ASP A 3 -9.20 11.84 10.74
C ASP A 3 -8.20 12.52 9.80
N GLU A 4 -6.96 12.70 10.26
CA GLU A 4 -5.87 13.24 9.47
C GLU A 4 -5.00 12.08 8.95
N PHE A 5 -4.27 12.32 7.86
CA PHE A 5 -3.31 11.34 7.36
C PHE A 5 -1.87 11.71 7.72
N GLU A 6 -1.00 10.71 7.78
CA GLU A 6 0.45 10.85 7.69
C GLU A 6 0.93 9.95 6.55
N VAL A 7 1.82 10.44 5.69
CA VAL A 7 2.41 9.64 4.61
C VAL A 7 3.91 9.51 4.81
N ASP A 8 4.38 8.27 4.77
CA ASP A 8 5.78 7.88 4.81
C ASP A 8 6.22 7.41 3.43
N PHE A 9 7.43 7.79 3.06
CA PHE A 9 8.11 7.34 1.84
C PHE A 9 9.52 6.88 2.18
N TYR A 10 9.91 5.72 1.68
CA TYR A 10 11.23 5.17 1.85
C TYR A 10 11.77 4.59 0.54
N LEU A 11 13.07 4.83 0.28
CA LEU A 11 13.82 4.19 -0.81
C LEU A 11 15.01 3.45 -0.23
N TYR A 12 15.08 2.14 -0.46
CA TYR A 12 16.13 1.31 0.13
C TYR A 12 17.49 1.53 -0.51
N ALA A 13 17.55 1.61 -1.84
CA ALA A 13 18.80 1.84 -2.57
C ALA A 13 19.52 3.14 -2.15
N ARG A 14 18.76 4.14 -1.66
CA ARG A 14 19.28 5.46 -1.27
C ARG A 14 19.30 5.66 0.25
N ASN A 15 18.87 4.67 1.03
CA ASN A 15 18.67 4.77 2.47
C ASN A 15 17.97 6.09 2.88
N SER A 16 16.92 6.47 2.14
CA SER A 16 16.23 7.74 2.31
C SER A 16 14.84 7.54 2.86
N PHE A 17 14.44 8.41 3.79
CA PHE A 17 13.12 8.43 4.41
C PHE A 17 12.54 9.84 4.37
N SER A 18 11.23 9.95 4.16
CA SER A 18 10.48 11.21 4.20
C SER A 18 9.11 10.99 4.81
N ARG A 19 8.62 11.99 5.55
CA ARG A 19 7.32 11.95 6.22
C ARG A 19 6.61 13.29 6.06
N VAL A 20 5.33 13.24 5.73
CA VAL A 20 4.46 14.43 5.68
C VAL A 20 3.23 14.19 6.55
N ARG A 21 2.97 15.11 7.49
CA ARG A 21 1.75 15.13 8.32
C ARG A 21 0.70 16.01 7.69
N GLY A 22 -0.55 15.55 7.69
CA GLY A 22 -1.64 16.21 6.99
C GLY A 22 -1.35 16.39 5.50
N PRO A 23 -0.91 15.34 4.77
CA PRO A 23 -0.58 15.46 3.36
C PRO A 23 -1.82 15.86 2.55
N LYS A 24 -1.59 16.63 1.49
CA LYS A 24 -2.54 16.73 0.39
C LYS A 24 -2.33 15.54 -0.54
N TRP A 25 -3.31 15.27 -1.40
CA TRP A 25 -3.20 14.21 -2.40
C TRP A 25 -1.92 14.32 -3.22
N ASN A 26 -1.54 15.53 -3.64
CA ASN A 26 -0.32 15.75 -4.43
C ASN A 26 0.95 15.27 -3.72
N ASP A 27 1.01 15.35 -2.38
CA ASP A 27 2.18 14.87 -1.63
C ASP A 27 2.27 13.33 -1.71
N VAL A 28 1.12 12.66 -1.58
CA VAL A 28 1.01 11.20 -1.71
C VAL A 28 1.34 10.77 -3.14
N GLU A 29 0.74 11.42 -4.13
CA GLU A 29 0.97 11.14 -5.55
C GLU A 29 2.43 11.35 -5.93
N GLU A 30 3.08 12.42 -5.45
CA GLU A 30 4.51 12.65 -5.70
C GLU A 30 5.38 11.51 -5.15
N PHE A 31 5.07 10.98 -3.96
CA PHE A 31 5.79 9.84 -3.40
C PHE A 31 5.55 8.54 -4.18
N LEU A 32 4.32 8.29 -4.63
CA LEU A 32 4.04 7.15 -5.52
C LEU A 32 4.81 7.28 -6.83
N MET A 33 4.84 8.46 -7.44
CA MET A 33 5.56 8.69 -8.71
C MET A 33 7.08 8.51 -8.53
N LYS A 34 7.65 8.95 -7.40
CA LYS A 34 9.06 8.69 -7.07
C LYS A 34 9.36 7.23 -6.82
N LEU A 35 8.36 6.45 -6.40
CA LEU A 35 8.50 5.02 -6.17
C LEU A 35 8.56 4.22 -7.48
N ARG A 36 7.98 4.75 -8.57
CA ARG A 36 7.86 4.04 -9.85
C ARG A 36 9.23 3.65 -10.42
N GLY A 37 9.52 2.35 -10.45
CA GLY A 37 10.77 1.80 -10.97
C GLY A 37 11.95 1.88 -10.00
N ASP A 38 11.73 2.32 -8.77
CA ASP A 38 12.68 2.26 -7.67
C ASP A 38 12.26 1.15 -6.68
N THR A 39 13.21 0.68 -5.85
CA THR A 39 12.94 -0.25 -4.73
C THR A 39 12.69 0.57 -3.46
N GLY A 40 11.43 0.66 -3.06
CA GLY A 40 11.01 1.35 -1.83
C GLY A 40 9.61 0.98 -1.36
N GLY A 41 9.00 1.91 -0.64
CA GLY A 41 7.58 1.86 -0.37
C GLY A 41 7.00 3.18 0.09
N VAL A 42 5.68 3.22 0.07
CA VAL A 42 4.87 4.34 0.56
C VAL A 42 3.85 3.78 1.53
N ARG A 43 3.72 4.38 2.71
CA ARG A 43 2.70 4.04 3.70
C ARG A 43 1.86 5.27 4.02
N LEU A 44 0.56 5.18 3.80
CA LEU A 44 -0.42 6.21 4.16
C LEU A 44 -1.22 5.70 5.36
N ARG A 45 -1.15 6.42 6.49
CA ARG A 45 -1.76 6.01 7.76
C ARG A 45 -2.75 7.04 8.29
N ILE A 46 -3.80 6.57 8.94
CA ILE A 46 -4.78 7.40 9.63
C ILE A 46 -4.23 7.80 11.01
N VAL A 47 -4.42 9.07 11.38
CA VAL A 47 -3.96 9.69 12.62
C VAL A 47 -5.08 10.56 13.23
N PRO A 48 -5.47 10.35 14.50
CA PRO A 48 -5.02 9.27 15.37
C PRO A 48 -5.40 7.90 14.81
N GLU A 49 -4.66 6.87 15.21
CA GLU A 49 -4.96 5.50 14.80
C GLU A 49 -6.36 5.10 15.28
N PRO A 50 -7.23 4.54 14.42
CA PRO A 50 -8.58 4.19 14.79
C PRO A 50 -8.61 2.92 15.63
N ASP A 51 -9.54 2.86 16.59
CA ASP A 51 -9.75 1.67 17.42
C ASP A 51 -10.27 0.48 16.60
N ILE A 52 -11.11 0.75 15.59
CA ILE A 52 -11.72 -0.24 14.69
C ILE A 52 -11.74 0.34 13.27
N GLY A 53 -11.41 -0.50 12.29
CA GLY A 53 -11.42 -0.19 10.87
C GLY A 53 -10.02 -0.11 10.25
N PRO A 54 -9.93 0.41 9.02
CA PRO A 54 -8.66 0.58 8.34
C PRO A 54 -7.69 1.49 9.09
N MET A 55 -6.43 1.09 9.17
CA MET A 55 -5.38 1.82 9.91
C MET A 55 -4.38 2.46 8.97
N ASN A 56 -3.84 1.66 8.03
CA ASN A 56 -2.87 2.13 7.05
C ASN A 56 -2.87 1.27 5.78
N LEU A 57 -2.61 1.94 4.66
CA LEU A 57 -2.37 1.35 3.37
C LEU A 57 -0.88 1.47 3.04
N GLU A 58 -0.29 0.39 2.54
CA GLU A 58 1.11 0.33 2.16
C GLU A 58 1.29 -0.26 0.77
N VAL A 59 2.23 0.31 0.02
CA VAL A 59 2.84 -0.33 -1.15
C VAL A 59 4.32 -0.55 -0.91
N SER A 60 4.75 -1.79 -1.13
CA SER A 60 6.15 -2.20 -1.18
C SER A 60 6.49 -2.62 -2.61
N THR A 61 7.64 -2.22 -3.14
CA THR A 61 8.02 -2.59 -4.50
C THR A 61 9.46 -3.09 -4.62
N ASP A 62 9.64 -4.13 -5.43
CA ASP A 62 10.94 -4.61 -5.86
C ASP A 62 10.81 -5.15 -7.29
N ASP A 63 11.82 -4.90 -8.13
CA ASP A 63 11.87 -5.29 -9.56
C ASP A 63 10.57 -5.00 -10.35
N GLY A 64 9.93 -3.86 -10.06
CA GLY A 64 8.70 -3.41 -10.73
C GLY A 64 7.42 -4.16 -10.35
N PHE A 65 7.47 -5.05 -9.36
CA PHE A 65 6.30 -5.62 -8.72
C PHE A 65 5.86 -4.74 -7.54
N TYR A 66 4.56 -4.63 -7.32
CA TYR A 66 3.95 -3.88 -6.22
C TYR A 66 3.14 -4.82 -5.35
N LEU A 67 3.45 -4.85 -4.06
CA LEU A 67 2.67 -5.49 -3.00
C LEU A 67 1.82 -4.43 -2.32
N LEU A 68 0.50 -4.53 -2.42
CA LEU A 68 -0.47 -3.64 -1.77
C LEU A 68 -1.09 -4.33 -0.56
N THR A 69 -1.00 -3.70 0.61
CA THR A 69 -1.58 -4.20 1.86
C THR A 69 -2.34 -3.11 2.59
N LEU A 70 -3.55 -3.43 3.03
CA LEU A 70 -4.37 -2.60 3.90
C LEU A 70 -4.48 -3.31 5.26
N LEU A 71 -3.91 -2.70 6.29
CA LEU A 71 -4.05 -3.18 7.67
C LEU A 71 -5.33 -2.62 8.29
N GLU A 72 -6.13 -3.50 8.89
CA GLU A 72 -7.39 -3.17 9.52
C GLU A 72 -7.45 -3.75 10.93
N CYS A 73 -8.00 -2.99 11.88
CA CYS A 73 -8.30 -3.45 13.21
C CYS A 73 -9.77 -3.84 13.30
N SER A 74 -10.05 -5.02 13.85
CA SER A 74 -11.40 -5.45 14.22
C SER A 74 -11.52 -5.50 15.75
N GLU A 75 -12.70 -5.80 16.28
CA GLU A 75 -12.90 -5.95 17.72
C GLU A 75 -12.02 -7.03 18.36
N SER A 76 -11.54 -8.00 17.57
CA SER A 76 -10.83 -9.19 18.07
C SER A 76 -9.44 -9.42 17.51
N ASP A 77 -9.10 -8.82 16.37
CA ASP A 77 -7.86 -9.13 15.65
C ASP A 77 -7.44 -8.03 14.66
N LEU A 78 -6.20 -8.12 14.19
CA LEU A 78 -5.67 -7.37 13.05
C LEU A 78 -5.75 -8.22 11.78
N THR A 79 -6.37 -7.67 10.74
CA THR A 79 -6.49 -8.33 9.43
C THR A 79 -5.78 -7.53 8.35
N VAL A 80 -5.28 -8.22 7.32
CA VAL A 80 -4.68 -7.59 6.15
C VAL A 80 -5.46 -7.96 4.92
N ARG A 81 -5.99 -6.95 4.22
CA ARG A 81 -6.48 -7.11 2.85
C ARG A 81 -5.38 -6.80 1.86
N SER A 82 -5.31 -7.57 0.78
CA SER A 82 -4.28 -7.41 -0.24
C SER A 82 -4.82 -7.59 -1.64
N TYR A 83 -4.04 -7.16 -2.63
CA TYR A 83 -4.36 -7.43 -4.02
C TYR A 83 -4.33 -8.95 -4.27
N TRP A 84 -5.24 -9.43 -5.11
CA TRP A 84 -5.25 -10.83 -5.52
C TRP A 84 -5.75 -11.01 -6.95
N ASP A 85 -4.86 -11.39 -7.87
CA ASP A 85 -5.23 -11.70 -9.25
C ASP A 85 -5.97 -13.04 -9.33
N LYS A 86 -7.27 -12.97 -9.64
CA LYS A 86 -8.15 -14.13 -9.82
C LYS A 86 -8.05 -14.78 -11.21
N SER A 87 -7.42 -14.10 -12.17
CA SER A 87 -7.34 -14.55 -13.56
C SER A 87 -6.24 -15.58 -13.78
N GLU A 88 -5.15 -15.51 -13.01
CA GLU A 88 -4.10 -16.51 -13.06
C GLU A 88 -4.58 -17.84 -12.48
N SER A 89 -4.32 -18.94 -13.19
CA SER A 89 -4.57 -20.31 -12.73
C SER A 89 -3.36 -21.16 -13.12
N GLY A 90 -2.55 -21.57 -12.13
CA GLY A 90 -1.25 -22.19 -12.35
C GLY A 90 -0.37 -22.22 -11.10
N MET A 91 0.81 -22.83 -11.21
CA MET A 91 1.81 -22.90 -10.14
C MET A 91 2.09 -21.52 -9.55
N GLU A 92 2.01 -21.40 -8.23
CA GLU A 92 2.28 -20.17 -7.48
C GLU A 92 3.78 -19.85 -7.55
N LYS A 93 4.20 -19.23 -8.64
CA LYS A 93 5.50 -18.57 -8.70
C LYS A 93 5.54 -17.56 -7.55
N LYS A 94 6.61 -17.61 -6.76
CA LYS A 94 6.83 -16.65 -5.67
C LYS A 94 7.89 -15.65 -6.10
N ILE A 95 7.61 -14.38 -5.88
CA ILE A 95 8.52 -13.28 -6.15
C ILE A 95 9.02 -12.77 -4.81
N GLN A 96 10.32 -12.47 -4.76
CA GLN A 96 10.90 -11.89 -3.57
C GLN A 96 10.62 -10.39 -3.55
N ILE A 97 10.04 -9.90 -2.45
CA ILE A 97 9.90 -8.47 -2.14
C ILE A 97 10.49 -8.30 -0.73
N TYR A 98 11.58 -7.53 -0.60
CA TYR A 98 12.23 -7.25 0.68
C TYR A 98 12.69 -8.46 1.49
N GLY A 99 13.17 -9.50 0.82
CA GLY A 99 13.64 -10.71 1.49
C GLY A 99 12.55 -11.76 1.69
N ASP A 100 11.28 -11.35 1.69
CA ASP A 100 10.12 -12.23 1.81
C ASP A 100 9.59 -12.68 0.45
N TYR A 101 8.94 -13.83 0.41
CA TYR A 101 8.43 -14.45 -0.82
C TYR A 101 6.91 -14.41 -0.88
N TRP A 102 6.39 -13.69 -1.86
CA TRP A 102 4.96 -13.49 -2.06
C TRP A 102 4.49 -14.24 -3.30
N PRO A 103 3.30 -14.87 -3.29
CA PRO A 103 2.68 -15.38 -4.51
C PRO A 103 2.59 -14.27 -5.56
N GLU A 104 2.96 -14.55 -6.81
CA GLU A 104 2.93 -13.55 -7.88
C GLU A 104 1.54 -12.93 -8.05
N ARG A 105 0.48 -13.69 -7.76
CA ARG A 105 -0.92 -13.21 -7.76
C ARG A 105 -1.25 -12.20 -6.69
N GLN A 106 -0.47 -12.14 -5.62
CA GLN A 106 -0.62 -11.12 -4.58
C GLN A 106 0.07 -9.80 -4.98
N LEU A 107 0.73 -9.79 -6.14
CA LEU A 107 1.49 -8.65 -6.65
C LEU A 107 0.86 -8.15 -7.94
N THR A 108 1.04 -6.87 -8.20
CA THR A 108 0.66 -6.27 -9.49
C THR A 108 1.85 -5.57 -10.11
N LYS A 109 1.84 -5.41 -11.44
CA LYS A 109 2.73 -4.49 -12.17
C LYS A 109 1.99 -3.25 -12.67
N ASP A 110 0.67 -3.20 -12.45
CA ASP A 110 -0.17 -2.07 -12.81
C ASP A 110 0.03 -0.94 -11.79
N PHE A 111 0.84 0.03 -12.15
CA PHE A 111 1.09 1.21 -11.32
C PHE A 111 -0.14 2.13 -11.25
N ASP A 112 -1.00 2.16 -12.27
CA ASP A 112 -2.22 2.97 -12.23
C ASP A 112 -3.23 2.39 -11.22
N LEU A 113 -3.24 1.06 -11.03
CA LEU A 113 -3.96 0.41 -9.95
C LEU A 113 -3.43 0.86 -8.57
N VAL A 114 -2.10 0.92 -8.37
CA VAL A 114 -1.49 1.42 -7.12
C VAL A 114 -1.98 2.84 -6.81
N VAL A 115 -1.89 3.75 -7.78
CA VAL A 115 -2.35 5.13 -7.61
C VAL A 115 -3.85 5.20 -7.29
N ARG A 116 -4.67 4.39 -7.96
CA ARG A 116 -6.12 4.33 -7.72
C ARG A 116 -6.47 3.84 -6.31
N VAL A 117 -5.79 2.79 -5.84
CA VAL A 117 -5.98 2.23 -4.48
C VAL A 117 -5.61 3.26 -3.42
N PHE A 118 -4.48 3.95 -3.58
CA PHE A 118 -4.09 5.04 -2.68
C PHE A 118 -5.06 6.22 -2.72
N LYS A 119 -5.58 6.55 -3.90
CA LYS A 119 -6.56 7.62 -4.06
C LYS A 119 -7.87 7.31 -3.33
N GLU A 120 -8.36 6.08 -3.46
CA GLU A 120 -9.56 5.63 -2.75
C GLU A 120 -9.35 5.71 -1.22
N PHE A 121 -8.24 5.17 -0.72
CA PHE A 121 -7.92 5.24 0.71
C PHE A 121 -7.79 6.68 1.21
N PHE A 122 -7.16 7.57 0.43
CA PHE A 122 -7.04 8.99 0.79
C PHE A 122 -8.39 9.72 0.85
N ASP A 123 -9.32 9.40 -0.05
CA ASP A 123 -10.59 10.11 -0.15
C ASP A 123 -11.62 9.65 0.88
N ILE A 124 -11.65 8.35 1.22
CA ILE A 124 -12.69 7.76 2.08
C ILE A 124 -12.16 7.00 3.30
N GLY A 125 -10.84 6.89 3.48
CA GLY A 125 -10.24 6.17 4.61
C GLY A 125 -10.36 4.64 4.51
N ASN A 126 -10.73 4.12 3.34
CA ASN A 126 -10.87 2.68 3.10
C ASN A 126 -10.59 2.34 1.62
N VAL A 127 -10.39 1.06 1.33
CA VAL A 127 -10.31 0.52 -0.03
C VAL A 127 -11.41 -0.52 -0.22
N SER A 128 -12.08 -0.51 -1.36
CA SER A 128 -13.10 -1.49 -1.72
C SER A 128 -12.58 -2.92 -1.79
N THR A 129 -13.45 -3.88 -1.52
CA THR A 129 -13.15 -5.32 -1.61
C THR A 129 -12.96 -5.82 -3.05
N GLU A 130 -13.34 -4.99 -4.03
CA GLU A 130 -13.05 -5.24 -5.44
C GLU A 130 -11.57 -5.05 -5.77
N LEU A 131 -10.88 -4.13 -5.06
CA LEU A 131 -9.46 -3.86 -5.27
C LEU A 131 -8.56 -4.67 -4.31
N LEU A 132 -8.94 -4.77 -3.03
CA LEU A 132 -8.18 -5.50 -2.00
C LEU A 132 -9.09 -6.38 -1.15
N ASN A 133 -8.74 -7.65 -0.96
CA ASN A 133 -9.53 -8.64 -0.24
C ASN A 133 -8.71 -9.49 0.73
#